data_AF-A0A3T0D3P2-F1
#
_entry.id   AF-A0A3T0D3P2-F1
#
_cell.length_a   1.000
_cell.length_b   1.000
_cell.length_c   1.000
_cell.angle_alpha   90.00
_cell.angle_beta   90.00
_cell.angle_gamma   90.00
#
_symmetry.space_group_name_H-M   'P 1'
#
loop_
_entity.id
_entity.type
_entity.pdbx_description
1 polymer ?
#
loop_
_entity_poly.entity_id
_entity_poly.type
_entity_poly.pdbx_seq_one_letter_code
_entity_poly.pdbx_strand_id
1 'polypeptide(L)'
;MEAELNKGYTYRDYVSLNDRKRYELINGELYLLASPSEIHQRVVGNLFGLLWQFFRDKPCNVYIAPFDVLFGEEEELDVKTVLQPDIFVVCDKSKLDSKRYCKGAPDFVIEVLSPSSVTADFVLKYNIYERYS
;
A
#
# COMPACT_ATOMS: atom_id res chain seq x y z
N MET A 1 9.66 -9.89 -36.30
CA MET A 1 10.25 -10.28 -35.01
C MET A 1 9.50 -9.48 -33.97
N GLU A 2 8.65 -10.15 -33.21
CA GLU A 2 7.69 -9.55 -32.29
C GLU A 2 8.42 -8.70 -31.24
N ALA A 3 7.85 -7.52 -30.95
CA ALA A 3 8.27 -6.70 -29.84
C ALA A 3 8.20 -7.55 -28.56
N GLU A 4 9.31 -7.67 -27.83
CA GLU A 4 9.28 -8.20 -26.47
C GLU A 4 8.26 -7.38 -25.68
N LEU A 5 7.12 -7.99 -25.34
CA LEU A 5 6.12 -7.41 -24.44
C LEU A 5 6.88 -6.96 -23.20
N ASN A 6 6.91 -5.66 -22.95
CA ASN A 6 7.56 -5.04 -21.80
C ASN A 6 6.97 -5.69 -20.53
N LYS A 7 7.66 -6.69 -19.97
CA LYS A 7 7.25 -7.35 -18.72
C LYS A 7 7.45 -6.30 -17.63
N GLY A 8 6.38 -5.61 -17.26
CA GLY A 8 6.41 -4.63 -16.16
C GLY A 8 6.98 -5.22 -14.87
N TYR A 9 7.34 -4.34 -13.94
CA TYR A 9 7.97 -4.68 -12.66
C TYR A 9 7.10 -5.63 -11.84
N THR A 10 7.76 -6.52 -11.10
CA THR A 10 7.14 -7.41 -10.11
C THR A 10 7.56 -7.01 -8.70
N TYR A 11 6.96 -7.61 -7.66
CA TYR A 11 7.37 -7.37 -6.28
C TYR A 11 8.84 -7.74 -6.06
N ARG A 12 9.35 -8.78 -6.73
CA ARG A 12 10.78 -9.14 -6.74
C ARG A 12 11.67 -7.97 -7.19
N ASP A 13 11.28 -7.30 -8.26
CA ASP A 13 12.03 -6.16 -8.78
C ASP A 13 11.91 -4.96 -7.84
N TYR A 14 10.71 -4.70 -7.35
CA TYR A 14 10.39 -3.63 -6.39
C TYR A 14 11.23 -3.72 -5.11
N VAL A 15 11.33 -4.89 -4.46
CA VAL A 15 12.13 -5.03 -3.22
C VAL A 15 13.64 -5.03 -3.48
N SER A 16 14.05 -5.18 -4.74
CA SER A 16 15.45 -5.14 -5.15
C SER A 16 15.94 -3.71 -5.46
N LEU A 17 15.03 -2.72 -5.51
CA LEU A 17 15.37 -1.31 -5.66
C LEU A 17 16.18 -0.82 -4.45
N ASN A 18 17.37 -0.28 -4.70
CA ASN A 18 18.30 0.16 -3.65
C ASN A 18 18.61 1.68 -3.71
N ASP A 19 17.75 2.44 -4.39
CA ASP A 19 17.92 3.88 -4.64
C ASP A 19 17.41 4.78 -3.49
N ARG A 20 16.96 4.18 -2.38
CA ARG A 20 16.41 4.84 -1.18
C ARG A 20 15.18 5.70 -1.43
N LYS A 21 14.50 5.52 -2.56
CA LYS A 21 13.22 6.18 -2.85
C LYS A 21 12.07 5.30 -2.39
N ARG A 22 10.90 5.91 -2.27
CA ARG A 22 9.65 5.22 -1.94
C ARG A 22 8.82 5.09 -3.21
N TYR A 23 8.27 3.91 -3.44
CA TYR A 23 7.44 3.65 -4.61
C TYR A 23 6.15 2.95 -4.20
N GLU A 24 5.14 3.08 -5.03
CA GLU A 24 4.09 2.08 -5.20
C GLU A 24 4.31 1.38 -6.53
N LEU A 25 3.88 0.12 -6.61
CA LEU A 25 3.87 -0.66 -7.83
C LEU A 25 2.41 -0.81 -8.25
N ILE A 26 2.03 -0.42 -9.47
CA ILE A 26 0.64 -0.53 -9.92
C ILE A 26 0.65 -1.11 -11.33
N ASN A 27 0.07 -2.31 -11.49
CA ASN A 27 0.02 -3.04 -12.75
C ASN A 27 1.38 -3.16 -13.47
N GLY A 28 2.46 -3.30 -12.70
CA GLY A 28 3.82 -3.41 -13.23
C GLY A 28 4.54 -2.10 -13.50
N GLU A 29 3.98 -0.96 -13.09
CA GLU A 29 4.60 0.36 -13.21
C GLU A 29 4.95 0.94 -11.83
N LEU A 30 6.14 1.55 -11.71
CA LEU A 30 6.59 2.18 -10.47
C LEU A 30 6.15 3.65 -10.39
N TYR A 31 5.44 3.98 -9.31
CA TYR A 31 4.97 5.33 -8.99
C TYR A 31 5.81 5.89 -7.85
N LEU A 32 6.59 6.93 -8.12
CA LEU A 32 7.45 7.56 -7.10
C LEU A 32 6.60 8.32 -6.09
N LEU A 33 6.74 7.97 -4.81
CA LEU A 33 6.11 8.69 -3.71
C LEU A 33 7.03 9.81 -3.20
N ALA A 34 6.50 11.02 -3.14
CA ALA A 34 7.18 12.14 -2.49
C ALA A 34 7.16 11.98 -0.96
N SER A 35 8.10 12.63 -0.27
CA SER A 35 8.05 12.72 1.18
C SER A 35 6.77 13.46 1.63
N PRO A 36 6.05 12.96 2.63
CA PRO A 36 4.84 13.60 3.12
C PRO A 36 5.15 14.93 3.80
N SER A 37 4.21 15.86 3.75
CA SER A 37 4.30 17.14 4.47
C SER A 37 4.06 16.97 5.97
N GLU A 38 4.48 17.94 6.78
CA GLU A 38 4.19 17.94 8.22
C GLU A 38 2.68 17.86 8.50
N ILE A 39 1.86 18.60 7.75
CA ILE A 39 0.40 18.61 7.92
C ILE A 39 -0.18 17.23 7.64
N HIS A 40 0.28 16.56 6.57
CA HIS A 40 -0.12 15.20 6.23
C HIS A 40 0.22 14.24 7.37
N GLN A 41 1.46 14.29 7.87
CA GLN A 41 1.90 13.43 8.98
C GLN A 41 1.13 13.69 10.28
N ARG A 42 0.80 14.94 10.58
CA ARG A 42 -0.02 15.29 11.76
C ARG A 42 -1.43 14.71 11.65
N VAL A 43 -2.05 14.76 10.47
CA VAL A 43 -3.38 14.16 10.24
C VAL A 43 -3.31 12.64 10.38
N VAL A 44 -2.34 12.00 9.73
CA VAL A 44 -2.12 10.54 9.82
C VAL A 44 -1.92 10.11 11.28
N GLY A 45 -1.04 10.79 12.01
CA GLY A 45 -0.73 10.45 13.41
C GLY A 45 -1.94 10.57 14.35
N ASN A 46 -2.75 11.62 14.18
CA ASN A 46 -3.97 11.81 14.98
C ASN A 46 -5.00 10.70 14.70
N LEU A 47 -5.24 10.37 13.43
CA LEU A 47 -6.17 9.32 13.03
C LEU A 47 -5.69 7.94 13.50
N PHE A 48 -4.39 7.65 13.33
CA PHE A 48 -3.78 6.43 13.84
C PHE A 48 -3.98 6.28 15.35
N GLY A 49 -3.73 7.32 16.13
CA GLY A 49 -3.90 7.28 17.59
C GLY A 49 -5.32 6.93 18.01
N LEU A 50 -6.33 7.52 17.36
CA LEU A 50 -7.75 7.25 17.63
C LEU A 50 -8.13 5.80 17.26
N LEU A 51 -7.73 5.35 16.07
CA LEU A 51 -8.00 3.98 15.61
C LEU A 51 -7.29 2.95 16.48
N TRP A 52 -6.01 3.16 16.77
CA TRP A 52 -5.24 2.26 17.61
C TRP A 52 -5.83 2.12 19.01
N GLN A 53 -6.28 3.23 19.61
CA GLN A 53 -7.00 3.19 20.88
C GLN A 53 -8.31 2.40 20.77
N PHE A 54 -9.09 2.62 19.70
CA PHE A 54 -10.33 1.89 19.47
C PHE A 54 -10.09 0.37 19.32
N PHE A 55 -9.02 -0.05 18.64
CA PHE A 55 -8.74 -1.45 18.35
C PHE A 55 -7.88 -2.19 19.39
N ARG A 56 -7.40 -1.53 20.46
CA ARG A 56 -6.47 -2.10 21.45
C ARG A 56 -6.84 -3.49 21.98
N ASP A 57 -8.12 -3.72 22.26
CA ASP A 57 -8.62 -4.98 22.83
C ASP A 57 -9.51 -5.77 21.84
N LYS A 58 -9.32 -5.50 20.54
CA LYS A 58 -10.05 -6.14 19.43
C LYS A 58 -9.11 -7.06 18.65
N PRO A 59 -9.63 -7.98 17.80
CA PRO A 59 -8.77 -8.87 17.02
C PRO A 59 -7.94 -8.14 15.94
N CYS A 60 -8.29 -6.90 15.60
CA CYS A 60 -7.67 -6.15 14.52
C CYS A 60 -6.51 -5.26 14.99
N ASN A 61 -5.53 -5.09 14.11
CA ASN A 61 -4.39 -4.20 14.30
C ASN A 61 -4.44 -3.06 13.29
N VAL A 62 -3.94 -1.88 13.70
CA VAL A 62 -3.83 -0.69 12.85
C VAL A 62 -2.38 -0.48 12.45
N TYR A 63 -2.15 -0.17 11.18
CA TYR A 63 -0.84 0.04 10.57
C TYR A 63 -0.81 1.37 9.81
N ILE A 64 0.39 1.88 9.58
CA ILE A 64 0.65 3.12 8.84
C ILE A 64 1.78 2.92 7.84
N ALA A 65 1.83 3.74 6.79
CA ALA A 65 2.94 3.75 5.85
C ALA A 65 4.28 4.16 6.52
N PRO A 66 5.44 3.66 6.02
CA PRO A 66 5.58 2.70 4.94
C PRO A 66 5.33 1.26 5.40
N PHE A 67 4.42 0.56 4.72
CA PHE A 67 4.18 -0.87 4.87
C PHE A 67 3.54 -1.37 3.58
N ASP A 68 4.10 -2.43 2.99
CA ASP A 68 3.66 -2.92 1.69
C ASP A 68 2.35 -3.71 1.80
N VAL A 69 1.38 -3.40 0.93
CA VAL A 69 0.14 -4.16 0.77
C VAL A 69 0.09 -4.72 -0.65
N LEU A 70 0.17 -6.04 -0.77
CA LEU A 70 0.25 -6.77 -2.04
C LEU A 70 -1.15 -7.11 -2.54
N PHE A 71 -1.44 -6.76 -3.79
CA PHE A 71 -2.70 -7.05 -4.47
C PHE A 71 -2.46 -7.98 -5.67
N GLY A 72 -2.93 -9.22 -5.57
CA GLY A 72 -2.81 -10.23 -6.63
C GLY A 72 -3.07 -11.64 -6.11
N GLU A 73 -3.47 -12.54 -7.02
CA GLU A 73 -3.60 -13.98 -6.74
C GLU A 73 -2.30 -14.75 -7.01
N GLU A 74 -1.31 -14.09 -7.59
CA GLU A 74 -0.01 -14.66 -7.93
C GLU A 74 0.80 -15.04 -6.68
N GLU A 75 1.89 -15.77 -6.91
CA GLU A 75 2.92 -15.93 -5.89
C GLU A 75 3.49 -14.56 -5.49
N GLU A 76 3.85 -14.41 -4.22
CA GLU A 76 4.24 -13.13 -3.60
C GLU A 76 5.21 -12.31 -4.47
N LEU A 77 6.28 -12.96 -4.96
CA LEU A 77 7.35 -12.30 -5.69
C LEU A 77 6.96 -11.88 -7.10
N ASP A 78 5.89 -12.44 -7.65
CA ASP A 78 5.40 -12.16 -9.00
C ASP A 78 4.27 -11.11 -9.01
N VAL A 79 3.79 -10.71 -7.82
CA VAL A 79 2.75 -9.67 -7.66
C VAL A 79 3.14 -8.39 -8.37
N LYS A 80 2.20 -7.81 -9.12
CA LYS A 80 2.40 -6.59 -9.94
C LYS A 80 1.72 -5.35 -9.39
N THR A 81 1.06 -5.44 -8.25
CA THR A 81 0.44 -4.29 -7.59
C THR A 81 0.75 -4.31 -6.09
N VAL A 82 1.44 -3.27 -5.63
CA VAL A 82 1.79 -3.02 -4.24
C VAL A 82 1.50 -1.57 -3.92
N LEU A 83 0.61 -1.34 -2.95
CA LEU A 83 0.29 -0.01 -2.45
C LEU A 83 0.90 0.18 -1.04
N GLN A 84 1.05 1.45 -0.65
CA GLN A 84 1.45 1.83 0.72
C GLN A 84 0.42 2.80 1.29
N PRO A 85 -0.75 2.30 1.74
CA PRO A 85 -1.80 3.15 2.27
C PRO A 85 -1.33 3.93 3.50
N ASP A 86 -1.77 5.17 3.65
CA ASP A 86 -1.38 6.01 4.79
C ASP A 86 -1.74 5.36 6.14
N ILE A 87 -2.95 4.79 6.23
CA ILE A 87 -3.42 4.02 7.39
C ILE A 87 -4.25 2.84 6.89
N PHE A 88 -4.10 1.67 7.50
CA PHE A 88 -4.97 0.54 7.24
C PHE A 88 -5.15 -0.37 8.46
N VAL A 89 -6.21 -1.18 8.45
CA VAL A 89 -6.59 -2.09 9.54
C VAL A 89 -6.62 -3.51 9.00
N VAL A 90 -6.04 -4.44 9.75
CA VAL A 90 -6.05 -5.87 9.44
C VAL A 90 -6.59 -6.65 10.63
N CYS A 91 -7.69 -7.36 10.42
CA CYS A 91 -8.35 -8.21 11.41
C CYS A 91 -7.88 -9.67 11.32
N ASP A 92 -7.59 -10.14 10.10
CA ASP A 92 -7.00 -11.46 9.89
C ASP A 92 -5.47 -11.38 9.84
N LYS A 93 -4.83 -11.78 10.95
CA LYS A 93 -3.37 -11.77 11.08
C LYS A 93 -2.66 -12.74 10.15
N SER A 94 -3.36 -13.70 9.53
CA SER A 94 -2.76 -14.60 8.54
C SER A 94 -2.39 -13.88 7.24
N LYS A 95 -2.99 -12.70 6.97
CA LYS A 95 -2.60 -11.82 5.86
C LYS A 95 -1.25 -11.15 6.09
N LEU A 96 -0.74 -11.12 7.31
CA LEU A 96 0.48 -10.42 7.65
C LEU A 96 1.67 -11.37 7.55
N ASP A 97 2.63 -11.02 6.70
CA ASP A 97 3.96 -11.62 6.82
C ASP A 97 4.66 -11.06 8.06
N SER A 98 5.40 -11.93 8.72
CA SER A 98 6.12 -11.63 9.96
C SER A 98 7.14 -10.49 9.85
N LYS A 99 7.52 -10.05 8.63
CA LYS A 99 8.61 -9.10 8.44
C LYS A 99 8.38 -8.01 7.41
N ARG A 100 7.55 -8.20 6.37
CA ARG A 100 7.62 -7.29 5.20
C ARG A 100 6.32 -6.78 4.59
N TYR A 101 5.18 -7.46 4.69
CA TYR A 101 3.99 -7.05 3.93
C TYR A 101 2.66 -7.58 4.48
N CYS A 102 1.56 -7.07 3.92
CA CYS A 102 0.20 -7.57 4.05
C CYS A 102 -0.25 -8.13 2.69
N LYS A 103 -0.73 -9.37 2.66
CA LYS A 103 -1.25 -10.02 1.45
C LYS A 103 -2.76 -9.80 1.33
N GLY A 104 -3.18 -9.25 0.20
CA GLY A 104 -4.57 -8.94 -0.09
C GLY A 104 -5.07 -7.66 0.59
N ALA A 105 -6.32 -7.31 0.30
CA ALA A 105 -6.92 -6.08 0.82
C ALA A 105 -7.01 -6.09 2.36
N PRO A 106 -6.60 -4.98 3.02
CA PRO A 106 -6.92 -4.73 4.42
C PRO A 106 -8.44 -4.60 4.63
N ASP A 107 -8.89 -4.81 5.87
CA ASP A 107 -10.31 -4.70 6.25
C ASP A 107 -10.82 -3.25 6.22
N PHE A 108 -9.91 -2.28 6.36
CA PHE A 108 -10.22 -0.85 6.26
C PHE A 108 -8.97 -0.07 5.86
N VAL A 109 -9.13 0.95 5.03
CA VAL A 109 -8.04 1.79 4.51
C VAL A 109 -8.43 3.27 4.61
N ILE A 110 -7.48 4.12 4.97
CA ILE A 110 -7.60 5.58 4.90
C ILE A 110 -6.39 6.12 4.12
N GLU A 111 -6.68 6.96 3.12
CA GLU A 111 -5.70 7.76 2.39
C GLU A 111 -5.89 9.25 2.75
N VAL A 112 -4.83 9.92 3.17
CA VAL A 112 -4.86 11.35 3.47
C VAL A 112 -4.41 12.12 2.24
N LEU A 113 -5.37 12.79 1.59
CA LEU A 113 -5.08 13.54 0.38
C LEU A 113 -4.09 14.68 0.63
N SER A 114 -3.15 14.83 -0.29
CA SER A 114 -2.23 15.95 -0.38
C SER A 114 -2.42 16.68 -1.72
N PRO A 115 -2.02 17.95 -1.86
CA PRO A 115 -2.05 18.63 -3.16
C PRO A 115 -1.29 17.88 -4.27
N SER A 116 -0.29 17.07 -3.90
CA SER A 116 0.49 16.21 -4.80
C SER A 116 -0.24 14.92 -5.22
N SER A 117 -1.23 14.44 -4.48
CA SER A 117 -2.05 13.28 -4.87
C SER A 117 -3.28 13.77 -5.65
N VAL A 118 -3.09 13.97 -6.95
CA VAL A 118 -4.15 14.44 -7.87
C VAL A 118 -5.30 13.41 -7.89
N THR A 119 -6.53 13.87 -8.10
CA THR A 119 -7.77 13.07 -8.13
C THR A 119 -7.68 11.73 -8.89
N ALA A 120 -6.86 11.65 -9.95
CA ALA A 120 -6.65 10.43 -10.71
C ALA A 120 -5.98 9.30 -9.90
N ASP A 121 -5.02 9.64 -9.02
CA ASP A 121 -4.35 8.68 -8.11
C ASP A 121 -5.35 8.08 -7.13
N PHE A 122 -6.22 8.92 -6.57
CA PHE A 122 -7.29 8.47 -5.67
C PHE A 122 -8.26 7.49 -6.35
N VAL A 123 -8.72 7.81 -7.57
CA VAL A 123 -9.65 6.94 -8.31
C VAL A 123 -8.98 5.60 -8.66
N LEU A 124 -7.71 5.63 -9.08
CA LEU A 124 -6.95 4.42 -9.38
C LEU A 124 -6.85 3.51 -8.16
N LYS A 125 -6.43 4.05 -7.01
CA LYS A 125 -6.31 3.28 -5.76
C LYS A 125 -7.65 2.80 -5.24
N TYR A 126 -8.68 3.63 -5.30
CA TYR A 126 -10.05 3.25 -4.93
C TYR A 126 -10.50 2.02 -5.72
N ASN A 127 -10.32 2.01 -7.04
CA ASN A 127 -10.71 0.88 -7.89
C ASN A 127 -9.91 -0.40 -7.58
N ILE A 128 -8.66 -0.26 -7.13
CA ILE A 128 -7.86 -1.41 -6.67
C ILE A 128 -8.45 -1.94 -5.36
N TYR A 129 -8.64 -1.10 -4.36
CA TYR A 129 -9.23 -1.53 -3.09
C TYR A 129 -10.60 -2.19 -3.29
N GLU A 130 -11.47 -1.60 -4.11
CA GLU A 130 -12.80 -2.13 -4.43
C GLU A 130 -12.73 -3.51 -5.11
N ARG A 131 -11.79 -3.70 -6.05
CA ARG A 131 -11.63 -4.98 -6.75
C ARG A 131 -11.26 -6.15 -5.82
N TYR A 132 -10.55 -5.87 -4.73
CA TYR A 132 -10.03 -6.88 -3.81
C TYR A 132 -10.78 -6.91 -2.47
N SER A 133 -11.88 -6.18 -2.34
CA SER A 133 -12.75 -6.16 -1.14
C SER A 133 -13.71 -7.34 -1.07
#